data_AF-A0A962U1D0-F1
#
_entry.id   AF-A0A962U1D0-F1
#
_cell.length_a   1.000
_cell.length_b   1.000
_cell.length_c   1.000
_cell.angle_alpha   90.00
_cell.angle_beta   90.00
_cell.angle_gamma   90.00
#
_symmetry.space_group_name_H-M   'P 1'
#
loop_
_entity.id
_entity.type
_entity.pdbx_description
1 polymer ?
#
loop_
_entity_poly.entity_id
_entity_poly.type
_entity_poly.pdbx_seq_one_letter_code
_entity_poly.pdbx_strand_id
1 'polypeptide(L)'
;MSDSDEQPMVRFGGDWIPAHDVWKKMETATVVVDHIDRFNSKFPHLASGTTRDVVPLVRQRLKDVELYMPRKIEYPDIAPEAVQMLATASPEDVIDALAEMHDMSVSLDQLIQIAGEKAYLGALNREGLELMNNRVSPEQTAQLWNELQRPAPGGGMWSAKKVEELLSRGIL
;
A
#
# COMPACT_ATOMS: atom_id res chain seq x y z
N MET A 1 -2.16 20.52 -7.61
CA MET A 1 -2.46 19.12 -7.92
C MET A 1 -3.06 18.52 -6.67
N SER A 2 -4.25 17.94 -6.76
CA SER A 2 -4.99 17.40 -5.62
C SER A 2 -4.56 15.95 -5.36
N ASP A 3 -4.51 15.54 -4.09
CA ASP A 3 -4.30 14.16 -3.58
C ASP A 3 -5.13 13.06 -4.30
N SER A 4 -6.12 13.44 -5.10
CA SER A 4 -6.97 12.56 -5.90
C SER A 4 -6.22 11.81 -7.01
N ASP A 5 -5.09 12.33 -7.48
CA ASP A 5 -4.45 11.82 -8.69
C ASP A 5 -3.50 10.64 -8.43
N GLU A 6 -3.18 10.34 -7.16
CA GLU A 6 -2.22 9.30 -6.78
C GLU A 6 -2.84 8.00 -6.24
N GLN A 7 -4.14 8.00 -5.91
CA GLN A 7 -4.80 6.82 -5.34
C GLN A 7 -5.60 6.05 -6.39
N PRO A 8 -5.66 4.70 -6.33
CA PRO A 8 -6.53 3.92 -7.21
C PRO A 8 -7.98 4.33 -6.98
N MET A 9 -8.74 4.54 -8.06
CA MET A 9 -10.12 5.01 -8.00
C MET A 9 -11.05 3.97 -8.64
N VAL A 10 -12.24 3.83 -8.08
CA VAL A 10 -13.29 2.96 -8.63
C VAL A 10 -14.47 3.82 -9.00
N ARG A 11 -15.03 3.58 -10.18
CA ARG A 11 -16.26 4.24 -10.60
C ARG A 11 -17.44 3.51 -9.99
N PHE A 12 -18.13 4.16 -9.06
CA PHE A 12 -19.27 3.59 -8.36
C PHE A 12 -20.45 4.57 -8.39
N GLY A 13 -21.55 4.18 -9.05
CA GLY A 13 -22.75 5.01 -9.11
C GLY A 13 -22.63 6.31 -9.92
N GLY A 14 -21.62 6.43 -10.78
CA GLY A 14 -21.35 7.63 -11.59
C GLY A 14 -20.21 8.48 -11.06
N ASP A 15 -19.85 8.30 -9.78
CA ASP A 15 -18.78 9.04 -9.11
C ASP A 15 -17.49 8.22 -9.01
N TRP A 16 -16.35 8.91 -8.98
CA TRP A 16 -15.04 8.32 -8.72
C TRP A 16 -14.76 8.35 -7.22
N ILE A 17 -14.56 7.18 -6.62
CA ILE A 17 -14.32 7.00 -5.19
C ILE A 17 -12.98 6.28 -4.98
N PRO A 18 -12.17 6.63 -3.96
CA PRO A 18 -10.95 5.91 -3.63
C PRO A 18 -11.19 4.42 -3.44
N ALA A 19 -10.36 3.59 -4.07
CA ALA A 19 -10.62 2.18 -4.19
C ALA A 19 -10.60 1.47 -2.83
N HIS A 20 -9.75 1.89 -1.89
CA HIS A 20 -9.69 1.30 -0.55
C HIS A 20 -11.00 1.47 0.24
N ASP A 21 -11.70 2.60 0.04
CA ASP A 21 -13.01 2.85 0.63
C ASP A 21 -14.10 2.00 -0.04
N VAL A 22 -13.98 1.78 -1.34
CA VAL A 22 -14.89 0.92 -2.10
C VAL A 22 -14.65 -0.56 -1.76
N TRP A 23 -13.41 -0.99 -1.55
CA TRP A 23 -13.05 -2.37 -1.25
C TRP A 23 -13.68 -2.86 0.05
N LYS A 24 -13.63 -2.08 1.13
CA LYS A 24 -14.32 -2.41 2.40
C LYS A 24 -15.83 -2.54 2.22
N LYS A 25 -16.42 -1.66 1.40
CA LYS A 25 -17.86 -1.68 1.10
C LYS A 25 -18.24 -2.87 0.22
N MET A 26 -17.41 -3.23 -0.76
CA MET A 26 -17.59 -4.39 -1.64
C MET A 26 -17.45 -5.72 -0.89
N GLU A 27 -16.47 -5.82 0.01
CA GLU A 27 -16.30 -7.00 0.87
C GLU A 27 -17.54 -7.19 1.76
N THR A 28 -18.00 -6.11 2.41
CA THR A 28 -19.23 -6.14 3.21
C THR A 28 -20.44 -6.52 2.36
N ALA A 29 -20.59 -5.95 1.16
CA ALA A 29 -21.69 -6.27 0.24
C ALA A 29 -21.65 -7.74 -0.20
N THR A 30 -20.47 -8.30 -0.44
CA THR A 30 -20.29 -9.71 -0.84
C THR A 30 -20.71 -10.64 0.29
N VAL A 31 -20.24 -10.38 1.52
CA VAL A 31 -20.62 -11.15 2.72
C VAL A 31 -22.13 -11.08 2.98
N VAL A 32 -22.75 -9.91 2.79
CA VAL A 32 -24.20 -9.74 2.94
C VAL A 32 -24.97 -10.51 1.86
N VAL A 33 -24.54 -10.43 0.61
CA VAL A 33 -25.16 -11.17 -0.50
C VAL A 33 -25.07 -12.68 -0.29
N ASP A 34 -23.92 -13.18 0.16
CA ASP A 34 -23.74 -14.61 0.45
C ASP A 34 -24.62 -15.09 1.61
N HIS A 35 -24.80 -14.25 2.63
CA HIS A 35 -25.77 -14.53 3.70
C HIS A 35 -27.22 -14.57 3.19
N ILE A 36 -27.60 -13.64 2.31
CA ILE A 36 -28.94 -13.61 1.72
C ILE A 36 -29.15 -14.82 0.79
N ASP A 37 -28.15 -15.19 -0.01
CA ASP A 37 -28.20 -16.36 -0.89
C ASP A 37 -28.34 -17.65 -0.08
N ARG A 38 -27.61 -17.75 1.03
CA ARG A 38 -27.72 -18.87 1.98
C ARG A 38 -29.08 -18.91 2.67
N PHE A 39 -29.64 -17.76 3.05
CA PHE A 39 -30.99 -17.66 3.63
C PHE A 39 -32.06 -18.09 2.61
N ASN A 40 -31.98 -17.57 1.38
CA ASN A 40 -32.90 -17.92 0.29
C ASN A 40 -32.88 -19.42 -0.02
N SER A 41 -31.69 -20.03 0.02
CA SER A 41 -31.49 -21.46 -0.24
C SER A 41 -31.98 -22.34 0.93
N LYS A 42 -31.71 -21.94 2.18
CA LYS A 42 -32.07 -22.74 3.37
C LYS A 42 -33.53 -22.58 3.79
N PHE A 43 -34.13 -21.41 3.55
CA PHE A 43 -35.50 -21.12 3.94
C PHE A 43 -36.32 -20.57 2.75
N PRO A 44 -36.56 -21.36 1.70
CA PRO A 44 -37.21 -20.87 0.48
C PRO A 44 -38.62 -20.32 0.73
N HIS A 45 -39.32 -20.88 1.72
CA HIS A 45 -40.68 -20.48 2.11
C HIS A 45 -40.72 -19.18 2.94
N LEU A 46 -39.58 -18.71 3.47
CA LEU A 46 -39.44 -17.42 4.18
C LEU A 46 -38.77 -16.35 3.32
N ALA A 47 -38.22 -16.72 2.16
CA ALA A 47 -37.63 -15.80 1.20
C ALA A 47 -38.71 -15.07 0.40
N SER A 48 -38.78 -13.74 0.57
CA SER A 48 -39.65 -12.87 -0.22
C SER A 48 -39.11 -12.70 -1.64
N GLY A 49 -39.96 -12.28 -2.59
CA GLY A 49 -39.54 -11.97 -3.96
C GLY A 49 -38.38 -10.96 -3.98
N THR A 50 -38.47 -9.91 -3.16
CA THR A 50 -37.42 -8.90 -3.00
C THR A 50 -36.07 -9.49 -2.59
N THR A 51 -36.05 -10.44 -1.65
CA THR A 51 -34.79 -11.04 -1.18
C THR A 51 -34.16 -11.96 -2.23
N ARG A 52 -34.96 -12.57 -3.11
CA ARG A 52 -34.49 -13.42 -4.20
C ARG A 52 -33.88 -12.60 -5.34
N ASP A 53 -34.45 -11.44 -5.64
CA ASP A 53 -34.00 -10.59 -6.76
C ASP A 53 -32.75 -9.75 -6.43
N VAL A 54 -32.49 -9.49 -5.14
CA VAL A 54 -31.31 -8.74 -4.68
C VAL A 54 -30.00 -9.47 -5.01
N VAL A 55 -29.95 -10.79 -4.88
CA VAL A 55 -28.72 -11.58 -5.13
C VAL A 55 -28.21 -11.45 -6.57
N PRO A 56 -29.02 -11.72 -7.62
CA PRO A 56 -28.56 -11.56 -8.99
C PRO A 56 -28.28 -10.09 -9.34
N LEU A 57 -29.07 -9.14 -8.83
CA LEU A 57 -28.86 -7.71 -9.07
C LEU A 57 -27.52 -7.21 -8.53
N VAL A 58 -27.18 -7.54 -7.28
CA VAL A 58 -25.92 -7.11 -6.67
C VAL A 58 -24.73 -7.84 -7.31
N ARG A 59 -24.87 -9.13 -7.63
CA ARG A 59 -23.82 -9.88 -8.36
C ARG A 59 -23.53 -9.28 -9.74
N GLN A 60 -24.55 -8.82 -10.46
CA GLN A 60 -24.35 -8.13 -11.73
C GLN A 60 -23.64 -6.78 -11.52
N ARG A 61 -24.09 -5.98 -10.55
CA ARG A 61 -23.47 -4.69 -10.22
C ARG A 61 -22.02 -4.78 -9.77
N LEU A 62 -21.63 -5.86 -9.08
CA LEU A 62 -20.24 -6.12 -8.70
C LEU A 62 -19.36 -6.49 -9.90
N LYS A 63 -19.92 -7.08 -10.97
CA LYS A 63 -19.20 -7.40 -12.20
C LYS A 63 -18.98 -6.19 -13.10
N ASP A 64 -19.89 -5.22 -13.06
CA ASP A 64 -19.86 -4.01 -13.89
C ASP A 64 -18.98 -2.89 -13.31
N VAL A 65 -18.15 -3.19 -12.29
CA VAL A 65 -17.28 -2.21 -11.64
C VAL A 65 -16.08 -1.89 -12.54
N GLU A 66 -16.06 -0.68 -13.09
CA GLU A 66 -14.91 -0.13 -13.83
C GLU A 66 -13.80 0.29 -12.84
N LEU A 67 -12.66 -0.39 -12.94
CA LEU A 67 -11.51 -0.19 -12.07
C LEU A 67 -10.50 0.72 -12.78
N TYR A 68 -10.26 1.91 -12.23
CA TYR A 68 -9.18 2.76 -12.70
C TYR A 68 -7.93 2.47 -11.86
N MET A 69 -7.02 1.73 -12.45
CA MET A 69 -5.65 1.65 -11.97
C MET A 69 -4.95 2.97 -12.35
N PRO A 70 -4.31 3.68 -11.41
CA PRO A 70 -3.40 4.75 -11.79
C PRO A 70 -2.38 4.14 -12.74
N ARG A 71 -2.08 4.84 -13.83
CA ARG A 71 -1.02 4.39 -14.75
C ARG A 71 0.22 4.15 -13.91
N LYS A 72 0.86 2.98 -14.08
CA LYS A 72 2.25 2.80 -13.67
C LYS A 72 2.98 4.01 -14.25
N ILE A 73 3.45 4.91 -13.39
CA ILE A 73 4.29 6.01 -13.85
C ILE A 73 5.50 5.30 -14.44
N GLU A 74 5.65 5.36 -15.76
CA GLU A 74 6.89 4.99 -16.42
C GLU A 74 7.87 6.08 -16.00
N TYR A 75 8.53 5.84 -14.87
CA TYR A 75 9.68 6.63 -14.51
C TYR A 75 10.71 6.43 -15.64
N PRO A 76 11.46 7.49 -16.01
CA PRO A 76 12.66 7.32 -16.84
C PRO A 76 13.55 6.22 -16.22
N ASP A 77 14.57 5.72 -16.92
CA ASP A 77 15.47 4.67 -16.40
C ASP A 77 16.39 5.19 -15.25
N ILE A 78 15.78 5.74 -14.20
CA ILE A 78 16.34 6.24 -12.95
C ILE A 78 16.31 5.17 -11.86
N ALA A 79 15.65 4.02 -12.11
CA ALA A 79 15.64 2.91 -11.16
C ALA A 79 17.06 2.42 -10.80
N PRO A 80 18.00 2.24 -11.75
CA PRO A 80 19.38 1.88 -11.41
C PRO A 80 20.06 2.95 -10.55
N GLU A 81 19.81 4.22 -10.84
CA GLU A 81 20.39 5.36 -10.14
C GLU A 81 19.84 5.48 -8.70
N ALA A 82 18.51 5.39 -8.54
CA ALA A 82 17.85 5.39 -7.24
C ALA A 82 18.33 4.23 -6.34
N VAL A 83 18.53 3.04 -6.92
CA VAL A 83 19.11 1.89 -6.21
C VAL A 83 20.55 2.19 -5.78
N GLN A 84 21.36 2.78 -6.65
CA GLN A 84 22.75 3.14 -6.34
C GLN A 84 22.82 4.19 -5.22
N MET A 85 21.93 5.18 -5.24
CA MET A 85 21.88 6.22 -4.21
C MET A 85 21.43 5.64 -2.86
N LEU A 86 20.40 4.79 -2.83
CA LEU A 86 19.97 4.09 -1.61
C LEU A 86 21.05 3.20 -0.99
N ALA A 87 22.03 2.75 -1.80
CA ALA A 87 23.17 2.00 -1.29
C ALA A 87 24.10 2.83 -0.39
N THR A 88 24.00 4.16 -0.42
CA THR A 88 24.89 5.07 0.35
C THR A 88 24.17 6.14 1.16
N ALA A 89 22.92 6.49 0.83
CA ALA A 89 22.17 7.59 1.43
C ALA A 89 20.84 7.11 2.05
N SER A 90 20.23 7.96 2.89
CA SER A 90 18.90 7.69 3.46
C SER A 90 17.80 7.84 2.39
N PRO A 91 16.63 7.18 2.53
CA PRO A 91 15.54 7.33 1.59
C PRO A 91 15.13 8.79 1.34
N GLU A 92 15.15 9.62 2.38
CA GLU A 92 14.83 11.04 2.32
C GLU A 92 15.87 11.83 1.53
N ASP A 93 17.16 11.59 1.77
CA ASP A 93 18.24 12.22 1.00
C ASP A 93 18.17 11.85 -0.50
N VAL A 94 17.76 10.61 -0.80
CA VAL A 94 17.57 10.17 -2.19
C VAL A 94 16.39 10.86 -2.84
N ILE A 95 15.28 11.07 -2.12
CA ILE A 95 14.14 11.84 -2.62
C ILE A 95 14.57 13.27 -2.95
N ASP A 96 15.28 13.91 -2.03
CA ASP A 96 15.77 15.28 -2.23
C ASP A 96 16.73 15.35 -3.43
N ALA A 97 17.67 14.40 -3.54
CA ALA A 97 18.58 14.32 -4.67
C ALA A 97 17.86 14.11 -6.01
N LEU A 98 16.87 13.22 -6.06
CA LEU A 98 16.07 12.98 -7.28
C LEU A 98 15.25 14.22 -7.66
N ALA A 99 14.73 14.95 -6.68
CA ALA A 99 14.04 16.21 -6.91
C ALA A 99 14.99 17.27 -7.50
N GLU A 100 16.21 17.38 -7.00
CA GLU A 100 17.19 18.34 -7.50
C GLU A 100 17.74 18.00 -8.90
N MET A 101 18.06 16.73 -9.16
CA MET A 101 18.73 16.34 -10.42
C MET A 101 17.74 16.17 -11.58
N HIS A 102 16.54 15.69 -11.28
CA HIS A 102 15.56 15.30 -12.31
C HIS A 102 14.30 16.18 -12.31
N ASP A 103 14.21 17.18 -11.43
CA ASP A 103 13.00 18.01 -11.21
C ASP A 103 11.76 17.14 -10.90
N MET A 104 11.99 16.03 -10.19
CA MET A 104 10.98 15.02 -9.86
C MET A 104 10.67 15.02 -8.36
N SER A 105 9.48 15.49 -7.98
CA SER A 105 8.96 15.29 -6.63
C SER A 105 8.45 13.85 -6.48
N VAL A 106 9.24 13.00 -5.81
CA VAL A 106 8.92 11.58 -5.60
C VAL A 106 8.60 11.34 -4.13
N SER A 107 7.46 10.69 -3.84
CA SER A 107 7.14 10.27 -2.47
C SER A 107 7.92 9.02 -2.06
N LEU A 108 7.96 8.71 -0.75
CA LEU A 108 8.68 7.53 -0.26
C LEU A 108 8.11 6.22 -0.83
N ASP A 109 6.79 6.13 -0.99
CA ASP A 109 6.13 5.00 -1.65
C ASP A 109 6.51 4.89 -3.13
N GLN A 110 6.61 6.03 -3.83
CA GLN A 110 7.05 6.07 -5.22
C GLN A 110 8.53 5.67 -5.35
N LEU A 111 9.40 6.10 -4.43
CA LEU A 111 10.80 5.66 -4.39
C LEU A 111 10.90 4.13 -4.23
N ILE A 112 10.08 3.55 -3.34
CA ILE A 112 10.03 2.09 -3.16
C ILE A 112 9.53 1.39 -4.44
N GLN A 113 8.58 1.98 -5.17
CA GLN A 113 8.13 1.44 -6.46
C GLN A 113 9.22 1.52 -7.54
N ILE A 114 10.04 2.57 -7.55
CA ILE A 114 11.12 2.78 -8.51
C ILE A 114 12.31 1.85 -8.22
N ALA A 115 12.83 1.90 -7.00
CA ALA A 115 14.05 1.19 -6.61
C ALA A 115 13.80 -0.26 -6.13
N GLY A 116 12.55 -0.56 -5.76
CA GLY A 116 12.14 -1.84 -5.20
C GLY A 116 12.35 -1.94 -3.69
N GLU A 117 11.51 -2.77 -3.05
CA GLU A 117 11.52 -3.00 -1.60
C GLU A 117 12.88 -3.48 -1.08
N LYS A 118 13.63 -4.29 -1.85
CA LYS A 118 14.94 -4.79 -1.44
C LYS A 118 15.95 -3.64 -1.23
N ALA A 119 16.00 -2.66 -2.14
CA ALA A 119 16.94 -1.54 -2.05
C ALA A 119 16.60 -0.64 -0.86
N TYR A 120 15.31 -0.33 -0.69
CA TYR A 120 14.82 0.45 0.44
C TYR A 120 15.12 -0.21 1.79
N LEU A 121 14.80 -1.51 1.95
CA LEU A 121 15.09 -2.24 3.17
C LEU A 121 16.60 -2.38 3.41
N GLY A 122 17.42 -2.44 2.35
CA GLY A 122 18.88 -2.39 2.45
C GLY A 122 19.39 -1.07 3.05
N ALA A 123 18.85 0.06 2.62
CA ALA A 123 19.18 1.38 3.19
C ALA A 123 18.80 1.46 4.67
N LEU A 124 17.60 0.99 5.04
CA LEU A 124 17.16 0.96 6.44
C LEU A 124 17.95 -0.03 7.29
N ASN A 125 18.38 -1.17 6.74
CA ASN A 125 19.24 -2.10 7.45
C ASN A 125 20.58 -1.43 7.81
N ARG A 126 21.21 -0.74 6.86
CA ARG A 126 22.46 0.02 7.10
C ARG A 126 22.26 1.07 8.19
N GLU A 127 21.25 1.93 8.05
CA GLU A 127 20.96 2.96 9.04
C GLU A 127 20.67 2.35 10.41
N GLY A 128 19.88 1.28 10.47
CA GLY A 128 19.56 0.59 11.72
C GLY A 128 20.80 -0.03 12.38
N LEU A 129 21.76 -0.53 11.61
CA LEU A 129 23.05 -1.01 12.14
C LEU A 129 23.90 0.14 12.69
N GLU A 130 23.91 1.30 12.02
CA GLU A 130 24.60 2.51 12.52
C GLU A 130 23.98 3.03 13.82
N LEU A 131 22.65 3.08 13.90
CA LEU A 131 21.91 3.45 15.10
C LEU A 131 22.20 2.47 16.25
N MET A 132 22.24 1.17 15.98
CA MET A 132 22.57 0.15 16.97
C MET A 132 24.01 0.30 17.48
N ASN A 133 24.97 0.60 16.59
CA ASN A 133 26.36 0.92 16.98
C ASN A 133 26.43 2.16 17.88
N ASN A 134 25.52 3.12 17.67
CA ASN A 134 25.35 4.31 18.50
C ASN A 134 24.47 4.09 19.75
N ARG A 135 24.20 2.82 20.11
CA ARG A 135 23.43 2.39 21.29
C ARG A 135 21.95 2.84 21.28
N VAL A 136 21.38 3.09 20.10
CA VAL A 136 19.94 3.27 19.93
C VAL A 136 19.29 1.88 19.90
N SER A 137 18.30 1.65 20.77
CA SER A 137 17.64 0.34 20.86
C SER A 137 16.72 0.09 19.65
N PRO A 138 16.39 -1.18 19.32
CA PRO A 138 15.43 -1.49 18.26
C PRO A 138 14.06 -0.81 18.44
N GLU A 139 13.59 -0.63 19.68
CA GLU A 139 12.37 0.12 20.00
C GLU A 139 12.50 1.60 19.63
N GLN A 140 13.63 2.23 19.97
CA GLN A 140 13.90 3.62 19.66
C GLN A 140 14.05 3.85 18.15
N THR A 141 14.72 2.93 17.45
CA THR A 141 14.81 2.93 15.99
C THR A 141 13.43 2.79 15.35
N ALA A 142 12.59 1.88 15.84
CA ALA A 142 11.22 1.73 15.35
C ALA A 142 10.40 3.01 15.57
N GLN A 143 10.53 3.64 16.74
CA GLN A 143 9.87 4.92 17.01
C GLN A 143 10.33 6.02 16.05
N LEU A 144 11.64 6.17 15.86
CA LEU A 144 12.21 7.16 14.94
C LEU A 144 11.68 6.96 13.51
N TRP A 145 11.71 5.73 13.00
CA TRP A 145 11.24 5.45 11.64
C TRP A 145 9.74 5.67 11.48
N ASN A 146 8.95 5.42 12.53
CA ASN A 146 7.52 5.75 12.54
C ASN A 146 7.27 7.27 12.55
N GLU A 147 8.07 8.04 13.28
CA GLU A 147 8.00 9.52 13.29
C GLU A 147 8.35 10.10 11.92
N LEU A 148 9.30 9.48 11.22
CA LEU A 148 9.65 9.79 9.83
C LEU A 148 8.66 9.22 8.80
N GLN A 149 7.57 8.58 9.25
CA GLN A 149 6.55 7.97 8.39
C GLN A 149 7.08 6.93 7.39
N ARG A 150 8.17 6.24 7.71
CA ARG A 150 8.77 5.21 6.86
C ARG A 150 7.90 3.95 6.82
N PRO A 151 7.45 3.48 5.65
CA PRO A 151 6.68 2.25 5.51
C PRO A 151 7.43 1.04 6.08
N ALA A 152 6.76 0.27 6.92
CA ALA A 152 7.27 -1.00 7.41
C ALA A 152 6.98 -2.13 6.40
N PRO A 153 7.87 -3.14 6.29
CA PRO A 153 7.63 -4.28 5.43
C PRO A 153 6.35 -5.02 5.84
N GLY A 154 5.54 -5.41 4.85
CA GLY A 154 4.22 -6.02 5.07
C GLY A 154 3.14 -5.06 5.60
N GLY A 155 3.42 -3.76 5.66
CA GLY A 155 2.47 -2.73 6.11
C GLY A 155 2.40 -2.53 7.62
N GLY A 156 1.66 -1.49 8.03
CA GLY A 156 1.53 -1.05 9.43
C GLY A 156 2.77 -0.32 9.95
N MET A 157 2.85 -0.17 11.28
CA MET A 157 3.95 0.54 11.95
C MET A 157 5.20 -0.35 12.13
N TRP A 158 6.36 0.28 12.28
CA TRP A 158 7.57 -0.36 12.78
C TRP A 158 7.40 -0.77 14.24
N SER A 159 7.93 -1.93 14.58
CA SER A 159 8.05 -2.44 15.94
C SER A 159 9.47 -2.94 16.16
N ALA A 160 9.92 -3.04 17.41
CA ALA A 160 11.24 -3.57 17.75
C ALA A 160 11.51 -4.92 17.07
N LYS A 161 10.52 -5.82 17.08
CA LYS A 161 10.60 -7.12 16.41
C LYS A 161 10.85 -6.99 14.89
N LYS A 162 10.16 -6.07 14.20
CA LYS A 162 10.37 -5.85 12.76
C LYS A 162 11.76 -5.27 12.47
N VAL A 163 12.26 -4.40 13.36
CA VAL A 163 13.62 -3.86 13.26
C VAL A 163 14.65 -4.97 13.47
N GLU A 164 14.51 -5.80 14.50
CA GLU A 164 15.38 -6.97 14.74
C GLU A 164 15.34 -7.97 13.58
N GLU A 165 14.16 -8.25 13.03
CA GLU A 165 14.00 -9.11 11.85
C GLU A 165 14.69 -8.50 10.62
N LEU A 166 14.63 -7.18 10.45
CA LEU A 166 15.34 -6.49 9.37
C LEU A 166 16.86 -6.57 9.57
N LEU A 167 17.35 -6.31 10.78
CA LEU A 167 18.77 -6.30 11.12
C LEU A 167 19.40 -7.70 11.06
N SER A 168 18.66 -8.73 11.45
CA SER A 168 19.10 -10.13 11.39
C SER A 168 19.10 -10.70 9.97
N ARG A 169 18.34 -10.11 9.04
CA ARG A 169 18.20 -10.60 7.66
C ARG A 169 19.40 -10.37 6.75
N GLY A 170 20.47 -9.70 7.21
CA GLY A 170 21.77 -9.60 6.55
C GLY A 170 21.69 -9.74 5.03
N ILE A 171 21.11 -8.75 4.35
CA ILE A 171 20.91 -8.82 2.91
C ILE A 171 22.30 -8.72 2.25
N LEU A 172 22.83 -9.88 1.87
CA LEU A 172 23.90 -10.05 0.87
C LEU A 172 23.38 -9.71 -0.54
#